data_AF-A0A819F4T7-F1
#
_entry.id   AF-A0A819F4T7-F1
#
_cell.length_a   1.000
_cell.length_b   1.000
_cell.length_c   1.000
_cell.angle_alpha   90.00
_cell.angle_beta   90.00
_cell.angle_gamma   90.00
#
_symmetry.space_group_name_H-M   'P 1'
#
loop_
_entity.id
_entity.type
_entity.pdbx_description
1 polymer ?
#
loop_
_entity_poly.entity_id
_entity_poly.type
_entity_poly.pdbx_seq_one_letter_code
_entity_poly.pdbx_strand_id
1 'polypeptide(L)'
;MSVNKNRSNTIYLNQLIINIPVRRKIVDHNDRDKFEWNQWQSATKSINNVEVSPKEKHVRNLILGTFRLEGSRLFWTMMTRINIESHPIITWKFCYIIHRLLRDGHQNNGVQQNYALLSCRYCNLIISKLKFHERNLMFIGNLTINENNDIRRLFNNNYDPYFQLCTELLNYMEEILNLVQVIFKSLDQSRSNSMTTIGQCRLNPIIICIQDSSLLYDYIVKVLFKLHERLSSDILQDHRQRLIDQFQRLKCFYAQSSTLQYFRNLIKIPILPENPPNFNLKEDLTNYQTPVAIVNTSASDSSQMMEDLLIDISDDTKSTQRVAPTDNLLEDETLFNRSQDISDLEQKVLQYDAMLKQNRSETDDLHRTIAIKDAELIAERN
;
A
#
# COMPACT_ATOMS: atom_id res chain seq x y z
N MET A 1 -7.01 9.66 24.13
CA MET A 1 -6.61 9.48 22.72
C MET A 1 -5.19 8.87 22.65
N SER A 2 -5.02 7.55 22.77
CA SER A 2 -3.73 6.88 22.46
C SER A 2 -3.81 5.35 22.31
N VAL A 3 -4.91 4.79 21.77
CA VAL A 3 -5.07 3.31 21.70
C VAL A 3 -5.17 2.75 20.27
N ASN A 4 -5.38 3.58 19.24
CA ASN A 4 -5.69 3.06 17.89
C ASN A 4 -4.51 2.91 16.92
N LYS A 5 -3.26 3.26 17.28
CA LYS A 5 -2.12 3.13 16.36
C LYS A 5 -1.60 1.69 16.19
N ASN A 6 -1.75 0.84 17.21
CA ASN A 6 -1.24 -0.54 17.17
C ASN A 6 -2.13 -1.52 16.37
N ARG A 7 -3.41 -1.22 16.13
CA ARG A 7 -4.30 -2.13 15.38
C ARG A 7 -3.94 -2.20 13.90
N SER A 8 -3.57 -1.09 13.27
CA SER A 8 -3.28 -1.04 11.82
C SER A 8 -2.06 -1.88 11.42
N ASN A 9 -0.96 -1.84 12.18
CA ASN A 9 0.24 -2.65 11.90
C ASN A 9 0.02 -4.15 12.12
N THR A 10 -0.81 -4.50 13.11
CA THR A 10 -1.20 -5.88 13.34
C THR A 10 -1.94 -6.44 12.11
N ILE A 11 -2.76 -5.64 11.44
CA ILE A 11 -3.53 -6.06 10.24
C ILE A 11 -2.61 -6.39 9.05
N TYR A 12 -1.62 -5.55 8.73
CA TYR A 12 -0.73 -5.79 7.58
C TYR A 12 0.20 -7.00 7.75
N LEU A 13 0.75 -7.18 8.96
CA LEU A 13 1.53 -8.37 9.26
C LEU A 13 0.64 -9.62 9.42
N ASN A 14 -0.60 -9.49 9.89
CA ASN A 14 -1.57 -10.59 9.90
C ASN A 14 -1.96 -11.05 8.49
N GLN A 15 -2.08 -10.14 7.52
CA GLN A 15 -2.28 -10.49 6.11
C GLN A 15 -1.10 -11.29 5.53
N LEU A 16 0.13 -11.00 5.96
CA LEU A 16 1.32 -11.80 5.64
C LEU A 16 1.27 -13.21 6.25
N ILE A 17 0.66 -13.38 7.42
CA ILE A 17 0.58 -14.64 8.18
C ILE A 17 -0.48 -15.61 7.63
N ILE A 18 -1.59 -15.11 7.08
CA ILE A 18 -2.75 -15.93 6.66
C ILE A 18 -2.40 -16.92 5.54
N ASN A 19 -1.46 -16.59 4.66
CA ASN A 19 -1.14 -17.39 3.46
C ASN A 19 0.15 -18.21 3.55
N ILE A 20 0.83 -18.26 4.70
CA ILE A 20 2.00 -19.14 4.88
C ILE A 20 1.48 -20.56 5.19
N PRO A 21 1.76 -21.57 4.36
CA PRO A 21 1.24 -22.92 4.54
C PRO A 21 1.64 -23.47 5.91
N VAL A 22 0.65 -23.96 6.66
CA VAL A 22 0.88 -24.56 7.98
C VAL A 22 1.24 -26.02 7.75
N ARG A 23 2.53 -26.37 7.84
CA ARG A 23 2.92 -27.77 8.04
C ARG A 23 2.99 -28.06 9.53
N ARG A 24 2.01 -28.79 10.05
CA ARG A 24 2.02 -29.25 11.45
C ARG A 24 2.88 -30.51 11.54
N LYS A 25 4.11 -30.39 12.03
CA LYS A 25 4.73 -31.53 12.75
C LYS A 25 4.06 -31.60 14.12
N ILE A 26 3.61 -32.79 14.49
CA ILE A 26 3.05 -33.06 15.82
C ILE A 26 4.22 -32.96 16.80
N VAL A 27 4.29 -31.84 17.51
CA VAL A 27 5.20 -31.61 18.64
C VAL A 27 4.31 -31.57 19.88
N ASP A 28 4.74 -32.19 20.96
CA ASP A 28 4.07 -32.11 22.27
C ASP A 28 3.77 -30.63 22.60
N HIS A 29 2.56 -30.35 23.10
CA HIS A 29 2.06 -28.99 23.31
C HIS A 29 3.01 -28.18 24.22
N ASN A 30 3.54 -28.83 25.26
CA ASN A 30 4.47 -28.21 26.20
C ASN A 30 5.81 -27.83 25.55
N ASP A 31 6.32 -28.66 24.65
CA ASP A 31 7.56 -28.40 23.92
C ASP A 31 7.40 -27.30 22.88
N ARG A 32 6.19 -27.16 22.33
CA ARG A 32 5.85 -26.10 21.38
C ARG A 32 5.82 -24.74 22.08
N ASP A 33 5.12 -24.61 23.20
CA ASP A 33 5.01 -23.34 23.92
C ASP A 33 6.38 -22.87 24.42
N LYS A 34 7.19 -23.80 24.96
CA LYS A 34 8.57 -23.51 25.36
C LYS A 34 9.43 -23.05 24.19
N PHE A 35 9.27 -23.66 23.01
CA PHE A 35 9.96 -23.24 21.80
C PHE A 35 9.52 -21.85 21.33
N GLU A 36 8.22 -21.58 21.25
CA GLU A 36 7.68 -20.27 20.85
C GLU A 36 8.12 -19.17 21.83
N TRP A 37 8.12 -19.44 23.14
CA TRP A 37 8.64 -18.52 24.14
C TRP A 37 10.14 -18.25 23.96
N ASN A 38 10.96 -19.27 23.69
CA ASN A 38 12.39 -19.11 23.42
C ASN A 38 12.66 -18.27 22.15
N GLN A 39 11.86 -18.48 21.10
CA GLN A 39 11.92 -17.67 19.88
C GLN A 39 11.56 -16.21 20.16
N TRP A 40 10.51 -15.96 20.95
CA TRP A 40 10.12 -14.61 21.38
C TRP A 40 11.21 -13.90 22.17
N GLN A 41 11.84 -14.60 23.12
CA GLN A 41 12.98 -14.08 23.88
C GLN A 41 14.16 -13.69 22.98
N SER A 42 14.46 -14.50 21.96
CA SER A 42 15.49 -14.15 20.97
C SER A 42 15.09 -12.96 20.11
N ALA A 43 13.81 -12.82 19.75
CA ALA A 43 13.30 -11.68 18.99
C ALA A 43 13.49 -10.37 19.78
N THR A 44 12.99 -10.29 21.01
CA THR A 44 13.07 -9.06 21.84
C THR A 44 14.50 -8.72 22.26
N LYS A 45 15.38 -9.71 22.44
CA LYS A 45 16.81 -9.48 22.70
C LYS A 45 17.59 -9.04 21.47
N SER A 46 17.13 -9.37 20.26
CA SER A 46 17.75 -8.96 19.00
C SER A 46 17.21 -7.63 18.48
N ILE A 47 15.93 -7.34 18.72
CA ILE A 47 15.20 -6.19 18.20
C ILE A 47 14.76 -5.34 19.41
N ASN A 48 15.62 -4.41 19.80
CA ASN A 48 15.42 -3.48 20.92
C ASN A 48 16.10 -2.13 20.62
N ASN A 49 15.86 -1.15 21.47
CA ASN A 49 16.38 0.21 21.32
C ASN A 49 17.83 0.41 21.77
N VAL A 50 18.51 -0.62 22.27
CA VAL A 50 19.91 -0.49 22.71
C VAL A 50 20.83 -0.43 21.49
N GLU A 51 21.69 0.57 21.38
CA GLU A 51 22.58 0.78 20.23
C GLU A 51 23.81 -0.14 20.22
N VAL A 52 23.56 -1.45 20.18
CA VAL A 52 24.58 -2.50 20.10
C VAL A 52 24.17 -3.56 19.10
N SER A 53 25.15 -4.23 18.48
CA SER A 53 24.89 -5.33 17.56
C SER A 53 24.04 -6.43 18.20
N PRO A 54 23.03 -6.98 17.49
CA PRO A 54 22.28 -8.14 17.95
C PRO A 54 23.24 -9.30 18.25
N LYS A 55 23.09 -9.94 19.41
CA LYS A 55 23.97 -11.07 19.77
C LYS A 55 23.68 -12.25 18.85
N GLU A 56 24.72 -12.80 18.22
CA GLU A 56 24.61 -13.85 17.20
C GLU A 56 23.83 -15.08 17.69
N LYS A 57 23.93 -15.44 18.97
CA LYS A 57 23.15 -16.55 19.54
C LYS A 57 21.63 -16.37 19.39
N HIS A 58 21.13 -15.15 19.48
CA HIS A 58 19.70 -14.85 19.35
C HIS A 58 19.27 -14.85 17.89
N VAL A 59 20.09 -14.25 17.01
CA VAL A 59 19.89 -14.25 15.56
C VAL A 59 19.87 -15.68 15.01
N ARG A 60 20.88 -16.49 15.36
CA ARG A 60 20.96 -17.91 14.99
C ARG A 60 19.74 -18.70 15.47
N ASN A 61 19.26 -18.44 16.69
CA ASN A 61 18.06 -19.12 17.19
C ASN A 61 16.83 -18.78 16.33
N LEU A 62 16.65 -17.52 15.92
CA LEU A 62 15.56 -17.12 15.02
C LEU A 62 15.64 -17.84 13.67
N ILE A 63 16.85 -17.91 13.08
CA ILE A 63 17.11 -18.62 11.83
C ILE A 63 16.77 -20.11 11.96
N LEU A 64 17.31 -20.79 12.99
CA LEU A 64 17.03 -22.21 13.26
C LEU A 64 15.53 -22.47 13.50
N GLY A 65 14.83 -21.48 14.09
CA GLY A 65 13.39 -21.55 14.27
C GLY A 65 12.63 -21.70 12.96
N THR A 66 13.09 -21.04 11.89
CA THR A 66 12.46 -21.17 10.56
C THR A 66 12.62 -22.56 9.96
N PHE A 67 13.77 -23.22 10.16
CA PHE A 67 13.97 -24.60 9.69
C PHE A 67 13.12 -25.59 10.47
N ARG A 68 13.01 -25.41 11.80
CA ARG A 68 12.19 -26.29 12.64
C ARG A 68 10.71 -26.27 12.24
N LEU A 69 10.20 -25.12 11.80
CA LEU A 69 8.82 -24.94 11.39
C LEU A 69 8.61 -25.01 9.87
N GLU A 70 9.65 -25.30 9.09
CA GLU A 70 9.63 -25.29 7.61
C GLU A 70 9.08 -23.97 7.03
N GLY A 71 9.32 -22.85 7.72
CA GLY A 71 8.89 -21.51 7.34
C GLY A 71 9.00 -20.47 8.44
N SER A 72 8.72 -19.21 8.11
CA SER A 72 8.93 -18.04 8.99
C SER A 72 7.65 -17.49 9.63
N ARG A 73 6.52 -18.22 9.57
CA ARG A 73 5.22 -17.76 10.07
C ARG A 73 5.26 -17.28 11.54
N LEU A 74 5.95 -18.04 12.39
CA LEU A 74 6.12 -17.70 13.80
C LEU A 74 6.89 -16.39 13.98
N PHE A 75 7.96 -16.18 13.20
CA PHE A 75 8.72 -14.94 13.21
C PHE A 75 7.83 -13.74 12.88
N TRP A 76 7.07 -13.79 11.78
CA TRP A 76 6.16 -12.70 11.40
C TRP A 76 5.07 -12.45 12.46
N THR A 77 4.56 -13.49 13.09
CA THR A 77 3.61 -13.39 14.21
C THR A 77 4.22 -12.68 15.43
N MET A 78 5.50 -12.86 15.68
CA MET A 78 6.20 -12.14 16.75
C MET A 78 6.42 -10.67 16.38
N MET A 79 6.72 -10.38 15.10
CA MET A 79 6.96 -9.02 14.64
C MET A 79 5.71 -8.13 14.79
N THR A 80 4.49 -8.71 14.77
CA THR A 80 3.25 -7.96 15.02
C THR A 80 3.15 -7.43 16.45
N ARG A 81 3.87 -8.07 17.40
CA ARG A 81 3.90 -7.71 18.81
C ARG A 81 5.02 -6.72 19.14
N ILE A 82 5.99 -6.55 18.24
CA ILE A 82 7.08 -5.58 18.39
C ILE A 82 6.65 -4.27 17.73
N ASN A 83 6.74 -3.17 18.46
CA ASN A 83 6.50 -1.85 17.88
C ASN A 83 7.72 -1.39 17.07
N ILE A 84 7.85 -1.87 15.83
CA ILE A 84 9.03 -1.66 14.98
C ILE A 84 9.29 -0.17 14.73
N GLU A 85 8.23 0.60 14.50
CA GLU A 85 8.27 2.04 14.18
C GLU A 85 8.56 2.96 15.38
N SER A 86 8.55 2.42 16.60
CA SER A 86 8.73 3.24 17.82
C SER A 86 10.11 3.90 17.94
N HIS A 87 11.14 3.32 17.32
CA HIS A 87 12.51 3.80 17.46
C HIS A 87 13.37 3.44 16.23
N PRO A 88 14.19 4.36 15.68
CA PRO A 88 15.02 4.10 14.50
C PRO A 88 15.93 2.87 14.64
N ILE A 89 16.56 2.67 15.81
CA ILE A 89 17.39 1.49 16.11
C ILE A 89 16.58 0.18 16.03
N ILE A 90 15.32 0.18 16.47
CA ILE A 90 14.45 -1.00 16.39
C ILE A 90 14.17 -1.32 14.92
N THR A 91 13.77 -0.33 14.12
CA THR A 91 13.57 -0.47 12.67
C THR A 91 14.83 -0.99 11.97
N TRP A 92 15.99 -0.42 12.29
CA TRP A 92 17.27 -0.84 11.72
C TRP A 92 17.60 -2.31 12.04
N LYS A 93 17.47 -2.69 13.31
CA LYS A 93 17.70 -4.08 13.74
C LYS A 93 16.70 -5.04 13.12
N PHE A 94 15.44 -4.64 12.99
CA PHE A 94 14.42 -5.42 12.29
C PHE A 94 14.82 -5.69 10.82
N CYS A 95 15.24 -4.65 10.08
CA CYS A 95 15.75 -4.79 8.71
C CYS A 95 16.96 -5.75 8.65
N TYR A 96 17.90 -5.62 9.58
CA TYR A 96 19.06 -6.52 9.67
C TYR A 96 18.63 -7.99 9.89
N ILE A 97 17.70 -8.25 10.82
CA ILE A 97 17.22 -9.61 11.10
C ILE A 97 16.47 -10.20 9.90
N ILE A 98 15.65 -9.41 9.20
CA ILE A 98 15.01 -9.85 7.95
C ILE A 98 16.06 -10.24 6.92
N HIS A 99 17.09 -9.41 6.72
CA HIS A 99 18.16 -9.72 5.77
C HIS A 99 18.87 -11.04 6.14
N ARG A 100 19.18 -11.24 7.42
CA ARG A 100 19.76 -12.51 7.91
C ARG A 100 18.82 -13.71 7.68
N LEU A 101 17.52 -13.57 7.92
CA LEU A 101 16.54 -14.63 7.68
C LEU A 101 16.38 -14.97 6.19
N LEU A 102 16.40 -13.96 5.31
CA LEU A 102 16.33 -14.19 3.87
C LEU A 102 17.56 -14.91 3.32
N ARG A 103 18.74 -14.62 3.90
CA ARG A 103 20.01 -15.23 3.51
C ARG A 103 20.18 -16.65 4.06
N ASP A 104 19.95 -16.80 5.37
CA ASP A 104 20.36 -17.99 6.13
C ASP A 104 19.18 -18.86 6.58
N GLY A 105 17.93 -18.40 6.42
CA GLY A 105 16.71 -19.07 6.86
C GLY A 105 16.10 -20.06 5.88
N HIS A 106 15.02 -20.72 6.29
CA HIS A 106 14.30 -21.69 5.47
C HIS A 106 13.71 -21.05 4.20
N GLN A 107 13.76 -21.72 3.04
CA GLN A 107 13.35 -21.14 1.74
C GLN A 107 11.91 -20.58 1.74
N ASN A 108 11.00 -21.17 2.52
CA ASN A 108 9.64 -20.67 2.73
C ASN A 108 9.58 -19.48 3.72
N ASN A 109 10.22 -18.37 3.36
CA ASN A 109 10.31 -17.18 4.20
C ASN A 109 9.04 -16.31 4.23
N GLY A 110 7.98 -16.69 3.49
CA GLY A 110 6.63 -16.11 3.66
C GLY A 110 6.49 -14.62 3.35
N VAL A 111 7.51 -13.96 2.78
CA VAL A 111 7.44 -12.55 2.40
C VAL A 111 6.53 -12.44 1.18
N GLN A 112 5.28 -12.02 1.36
CA GLN A 112 4.45 -11.68 0.21
C GLN A 112 4.97 -10.42 -0.47
N GLN A 113 5.03 -10.49 -1.79
CA GLN A 113 5.59 -9.46 -2.67
C GLN A 113 4.69 -8.23 -2.82
N ASN A 114 3.42 -8.30 -2.41
CA ASN A 114 2.37 -7.38 -2.87
C ASN A 114 2.64 -5.91 -2.52
N TYR A 115 3.04 -5.61 -1.28
CA TYR A 115 3.44 -4.25 -0.88
C TYR A 115 4.95 -4.08 -0.74
N ALA A 116 5.71 -5.16 -0.53
CA ALA A 116 7.17 -5.06 -0.39
C ALA A 116 7.83 -4.43 -1.62
N LEU A 117 7.39 -4.82 -2.83
CA LEU A 117 7.91 -4.24 -4.06
C LEU A 117 7.46 -2.78 -4.25
N LEU A 118 6.21 -2.45 -3.89
CA LEU A 118 5.69 -1.08 -3.93
C LEU A 118 6.48 -0.16 -2.99
N SER A 119 6.65 -0.57 -1.73
CA SER A 119 7.42 0.19 -0.74
C SER A 119 8.88 0.35 -1.15
N CYS A 120 9.51 -0.71 -1.67
CA CYS A 120 10.89 -0.64 -2.15
C CYS A 120 11.05 0.38 -3.29
N ARG A 121 10.18 0.31 -4.31
CA ARG A 121 10.21 1.28 -5.42
C ARG A 121 9.93 2.70 -4.95
N TYR A 122 9.02 2.88 -4.00
CA TYR A 122 8.72 4.21 -3.50
C TYR A 122 9.88 4.79 -2.68
N CYS A 123 10.54 3.99 -1.84
CA CYS A 123 11.77 4.40 -1.15
C CYS A 123 12.87 4.80 -2.13
N ASN A 124 13.07 4.03 -3.22
CA ASN A 124 14.05 4.38 -4.25
C ASN A 124 13.73 5.75 -4.90
N LEU A 125 12.45 6.00 -5.20
CA LEU A 125 12.00 7.31 -5.71
C LEU A 125 12.31 8.44 -4.72
N ILE A 126 11.99 8.27 -3.44
CA ILE A 126 12.28 9.28 -2.41
C ILE A 126 13.79 9.53 -2.28
N ILE A 127 14.62 8.48 -2.27
CA ILE A 127 16.07 8.61 -2.23
C ILE A 127 16.59 9.36 -3.46
N SER A 128 16.04 9.07 -4.65
CA SER A 128 16.38 9.77 -5.89
C SER A 128 16.01 11.26 -5.82
N LYS A 129 14.81 11.59 -5.34
CA LYS A 129 14.35 12.96 -5.10
C LYS A 129 15.27 13.70 -4.12
N LEU A 130 15.63 13.09 -2.99
CA LEU A 130 16.52 13.69 -2.00
C LEU A 130 17.90 14.00 -2.59
N LYS A 131 18.50 13.04 -3.30
CA LYS A 131 19.80 13.23 -3.98
C LYS A 131 19.74 14.32 -5.05
N PHE A 132 18.62 14.42 -5.77
CA PHE A 132 18.41 15.49 -6.76
C PHE A 132 18.41 16.87 -6.09
N HIS A 133 17.65 17.05 -5.01
CA HIS A 133 17.57 18.33 -4.30
C HIS A 133 18.86 18.69 -3.56
N GLU A 134 19.62 17.71 -3.06
CA GLU A 134 20.95 17.94 -2.47
C GLU A 134 21.92 18.59 -3.46
N ARG A 135 21.83 18.19 -4.74
CA ARG A 135 22.71 18.69 -5.81
C ARG A 135 22.17 19.91 -6.54
N ASN A 136 20.85 20.08 -6.58
CA ASN A 136 20.18 21.12 -7.36
C ASN A 136 19.29 22.00 -6.46
N LEU A 137 19.92 22.76 -5.58
CA LEU A 137 19.24 23.61 -4.58
C LEU A 137 18.32 24.69 -5.19
N MET A 138 18.42 24.96 -6.50
CA MET A 138 17.53 25.90 -7.18
C MET A 138 16.09 25.38 -7.35
N PHE A 139 15.89 24.05 -7.27
CA PHE A 139 14.56 23.46 -7.28
C PHE A 139 14.04 23.33 -5.84
N ILE A 140 12.89 23.93 -5.55
CA ILE A 140 12.19 23.68 -4.30
C ILE A 140 11.41 22.35 -4.36
N GLY A 141 10.85 21.88 -3.24
CA GLY A 141 10.35 20.50 -3.09
C GLY A 141 9.28 20.04 -4.10
N ASN A 142 8.48 20.97 -4.63
CA ASN A 142 7.49 20.74 -5.69
C ASN A 142 8.06 20.96 -7.11
N LEU A 143 9.39 20.97 -7.25
CA LEU A 143 10.16 21.16 -8.47
C LEU A 143 10.01 22.53 -9.16
N THR A 144 9.37 23.52 -8.53
CA THR A 144 9.38 24.89 -9.09
C THR A 144 10.72 25.59 -8.84
N ILE A 145 11.05 26.57 -9.68
CA ILE A 145 12.32 27.33 -9.64
C ILE A 145 12.02 28.77 -9.19
N ASN A 146 12.82 29.32 -8.27
CA ASN A 146 12.53 30.62 -7.64
C ASN A 146 12.82 31.86 -8.51
N GLU A 147 13.47 31.73 -9.69
CA GLU A 147 13.82 32.85 -10.57
C GLU A 147 13.30 32.63 -12.00
N ASN A 148 12.38 33.50 -12.47
CA ASN A 148 11.82 33.61 -13.83
C ASN A 148 11.31 32.31 -14.51
N ASN A 149 11.27 31.17 -13.82
CA ASN A 149 10.84 29.85 -14.31
C ASN A 149 11.52 29.34 -15.60
N ASP A 150 12.56 30.00 -16.11
CA ASP A 150 13.26 29.56 -17.31
C ASP A 150 14.56 28.83 -16.97
N ILE A 151 14.44 27.51 -16.87
CA ILE A 151 15.57 26.58 -16.63
C ILE A 151 16.74 26.83 -17.60
N ARG A 152 16.49 27.35 -18.81
CA ARG A 152 17.53 27.57 -19.84
C ARG A 152 18.48 28.73 -19.53
N ARG A 153 18.17 29.55 -18.52
CA ARG A 153 18.97 30.72 -18.13
C ARG A 153 19.77 30.52 -16.84
N LEU A 154 19.65 29.37 -16.18
CA LEU A 154 20.23 29.12 -14.85
C LEU A 154 21.75 29.23 -14.80
N PHE A 155 22.45 28.73 -15.81
CA PHE A 155 23.91 28.57 -15.75
C PHE A 155 24.71 29.55 -16.61
N ASN A 156 24.15 30.73 -16.95
CA ASN A 156 24.87 31.77 -17.73
C ASN A 156 25.59 31.23 -18.99
N ASN A 157 24.94 30.33 -19.73
CA ASN A 157 25.49 29.62 -20.90
C ASN A 157 26.69 28.70 -20.62
N ASN A 158 26.94 28.29 -19.39
CA ASN A 158 27.79 27.15 -19.09
C ASN A 158 27.00 25.84 -19.34
N TYR A 159 27.52 24.98 -20.22
CA TYR A 159 26.83 23.77 -20.67
C TYR A 159 27.10 22.53 -19.80
N ASP A 160 28.21 22.51 -19.05
CA ASP A 160 28.57 21.33 -18.23
C ASP A 160 27.53 21.07 -17.12
N PRO A 161 27.04 22.10 -16.38
CA PRO A 161 25.97 21.89 -15.40
C PRO A 161 24.65 21.47 -16.04
N TYR A 162 24.34 21.92 -17.27
CA TYR A 162 23.16 21.46 -18.01
C TYR A 162 23.23 19.98 -18.36
N PHE A 163 24.43 19.49 -18.74
CA PHE A 163 24.61 18.08 -19.11
C PHE A 163 24.41 17.17 -17.90
N GLN A 164 24.98 17.55 -16.75
CA GLN A 164 24.78 16.86 -15.48
C GLN A 164 23.30 16.91 -15.05
N LEU A 165 22.70 18.11 -15.06
CA LEU A 165 21.29 18.31 -14.70
C LEU A 165 20.36 17.47 -15.58
N CYS A 166 20.58 17.41 -16.90
CA CYS A 166 19.78 16.59 -17.80
C CYS A 166 19.83 15.12 -17.41
N THR A 167 21.01 14.62 -17.04
CA THR A 167 21.20 13.23 -16.61
C THR A 167 20.44 12.95 -15.32
N GLU A 168 20.48 13.89 -14.37
CA GLU A 168 19.79 13.76 -13.08
C GLU A 168 18.27 13.84 -13.21
N LEU A 169 17.75 14.73 -14.07
CA LEU A 169 16.33 14.80 -14.40
C LEU A 169 15.83 13.49 -15.05
N LEU A 170 16.58 12.95 -16.01
CA LEU A 170 16.26 11.66 -16.64
C LEU A 170 16.28 10.49 -15.63
N ASN A 171 17.21 10.50 -14.66
CA ASN A 171 17.26 9.48 -13.61
C ASN A 171 16.07 9.59 -12.65
N TYR A 172 15.64 10.80 -12.31
CA TYR A 172 14.46 11.01 -11.48
C TYR A 172 13.20 10.54 -12.23
N MET A 173 13.03 10.95 -13.49
CA MET A 173 11.91 10.48 -14.32
C MET A 173 11.87 8.94 -14.41
N GLU A 174 13.02 8.28 -14.51
CA GLU A 174 13.11 6.82 -14.52
C GLU A 174 12.54 6.17 -13.25
N GLU A 175 12.88 6.68 -12.06
CA GLU A 175 12.36 6.14 -10.80
C GLU A 175 10.84 6.33 -10.66
N ILE A 176 10.29 7.44 -11.18
CA ILE A 176 8.84 7.64 -11.24
C ILE A 176 8.18 6.58 -12.12
N LEU A 177 8.67 6.40 -13.35
CA LEU A 177 8.10 5.44 -14.30
C LEU A 177 8.20 4.00 -13.77
N ASN A 178 9.30 3.65 -13.10
CA ASN A 178 9.48 2.35 -12.47
C ASN A 178 8.49 2.09 -11.33
N LEU A 179 8.20 3.10 -10.50
CA LEU A 179 7.20 2.97 -9.44
C LEU A 179 5.80 2.79 -10.01
N VAL A 180 5.40 3.64 -10.95
CA VAL A 180 4.08 3.61 -11.60
C VAL A 180 3.81 2.26 -12.25
N GLN A 181 4.79 1.71 -12.96
CA GLN A 181 4.67 0.40 -13.60
C GLN A 181 4.35 -0.70 -12.58
N VAL A 182 5.00 -0.68 -11.41
CA VAL A 182 4.74 -1.64 -10.34
C VAL A 182 3.36 -1.40 -9.70
N ILE A 183 2.94 -0.16 -9.52
CA ILE A 183 1.60 0.16 -9.00
C ILE A 183 0.52 -0.43 -9.90
N PHE A 184 0.55 -0.18 -11.21
CA PHE A 184 -0.44 -0.74 -12.12
C PHE A 184 -0.42 -2.27 -12.15
N LYS A 185 0.78 -2.87 -12.26
CA LYS A 185 0.92 -4.34 -12.21
C LYS A 185 0.32 -4.93 -10.92
N SER A 186 0.45 -4.25 -9.79
CA SER A 186 -0.13 -4.71 -8.52
C SER A 186 -1.66 -4.71 -8.54
N LEU A 187 -2.29 -3.76 -9.23
CA LEU A 187 -3.75 -3.69 -9.36
C LEU A 187 -4.26 -4.86 -10.22
N ASP A 188 -3.62 -5.12 -11.36
CA ASP A 188 -3.96 -6.23 -12.25
C ASP A 188 -3.86 -7.58 -11.54
N GLN A 189 -2.75 -7.82 -10.84
CA GLN A 189 -2.50 -9.08 -10.13
C GLN A 189 -3.51 -9.36 -9.02
N SER A 190 -3.99 -8.30 -8.37
CA SER A 190 -4.94 -8.41 -7.26
C SER A 190 -6.39 -8.26 -7.70
N ARG A 191 -6.65 -8.03 -8.99
CA ARG A 191 -7.97 -7.68 -9.54
C ARG A 191 -8.65 -6.54 -8.75
N SER A 192 -7.85 -5.61 -8.23
CA SER A 192 -8.34 -4.51 -7.40
C SER A 192 -8.96 -3.43 -8.27
N ASN A 193 -10.16 -2.99 -7.92
CA ASN A 193 -10.85 -1.90 -8.62
C ASN A 193 -10.36 -0.53 -8.09
N SER A 194 -10.11 0.42 -9.01
CA SER A 194 -9.68 1.80 -8.71
C SER A 194 -10.57 2.57 -7.75
N MET A 195 -11.84 2.20 -7.62
CA MET A 195 -12.80 2.84 -6.71
C MET A 195 -12.88 2.19 -5.33
N THR A 196 -12.20 1.07 -5.11
CA THR A 196 -12.13 0.43 -3.79
C THR A 196 -11.08 1.12 -2.93
N THR A 197 -11.26 1.16 -1.62
CA THR A 197 -10.29 1.75 -0.66
C THR A 197 -8.88 1.16 -0.81
N ILE A 198 -8.77 -0.15 -1.06
CA ILE A 198 -7.49 -0.83 -1.32
C ILE A 198 -6.87 -0.36 -2.64
N GLY A 199 -7.66 -0.24 -3.71
CA GLY A 199 -7.20 0.27 -5.00
C GLY A 199 -6.75 1.72 -4.91
N GLN A 200 -7.53 2.57 -4.26
CA GLN A 200 -7.22 3.99 -4.04
C GLN A 200 -5.94 4.17 -3.21
N CYS A 201 -5.74 3.38 -2.16
CA CYS A 201 -4.52 3.41 -1.36
C CYS A 201 -3.26 3.15 -2.21
N ARG A 202 -3.34 2.20 -3.16
CA ARG A 202 -2.25 1.91 -4.09
C ARG A 202 -2.07 2.96 -5.17
N LEU A 203 -3.17 3.57 -5.64
CA LEU A 203 -3.18 4.57 -6.70
C LEU A 203 -2.77 5.96 -6.20
N ASN A 204 -2.98 6.30 -4.93
CA ASN A 204 -2.73 7.64 -4.40
C ASN A 204 -1.32 8.22 -4.72
N PRO A 205 -0.21 7.45 -4.62
CA PRO A 205 1.12 7.95 -4.99
C PRO A 205 1.24 8.43 -6.45
N ILE A 206 0.39 7.93 -7.35
CA ILE A 206 0.38 8.34 -8.76
C ILE A 206 0.05 9.83 -8.92
N ILE A 207 -0.76 10.43 -8.04
CA ILE A 207 -1.10 11.86 -8.12
C ILE A 207 0.17 12.70 -8.07
N ILE A 208 1.04 12.44 -7.08
CA ILE A 208 2.33 13.12 -6.93
C ILE A 208 3.25 12.77 -8.11
N CYS A 209 3.25 11.52 -8.56
CA CYS A 209 4.03 11.11 -9.73
C CYS A 209 3.66 11.91 -11.00
N ILE A 210 2.36 12.16 -11.26
CA ILE A 210 1.88 12.95 -12.40
C ILE A 210 2.34 14.40 -12.28
N GLN A 211 2.25 14.98 -11.09
CA GLN A 211 2.71 16.35 -10.84
C GLN A 211 4.21 16.48 -11.12
N ASP A 212 5.03 15.64 -10.49
CA ASP A 212 6.48 15.68 -10.65
C ASP A 212 6.89 15.34 -12.10
N SER A 213 6.30 14.31 -12.72
CA SER A 213 6.66 13.90 -14.08
C SER A 213 6.34 14.95 -15.14
N SER A 214 5.28 15.74 -14.95
CA SER A 214 4.93 16.81 -15.89
C SER A 214 6.00 17.89 -15.96
N LEU A 215 6.52 18.30 -14.79
CA LEU A 215 7.59 19.29 -14.67
C LEU A 215 8.94 18.72 -15.12
N LEU A 216 9.26 17.48 -14.72
CA LEU A 216 10.49 16.83 -15.15
C LEU A 216 10.57 16.73 -16.68
N TYR A 217 9.49 16.33 -17.34
CA TYR A 217 9.47 16.27 -18.80
C TYR A 217 9.69 17.65 -19.44
N ASP A 218 9.01 18.70 -18.94
CA ASP A 218 9.21 20.08 -19.40
C ASP A 218 10.68 20.54 -19.28
N TYR A 219 11.28 20.27 -18.13
CA TYR A 219 12.68 20.60 -17.87
C TYR A 219 13.65 19.80 -18.73
N ILE A 220 13.44 18.50 -18.90
CA ILE A 220 14.30 17.65 -19.75
C ILE A 220 14.29 18.17 -21.19
N VAL A 221 13.11 18.48 -21.75
CA VAL A 221 12.99 19.00 -23.11
C VAL A 221 13.72 20.34 -23.24
N LYS A 222 13.48 21.29 -22.34
CA LYS A 222 14.11 22.62 -22.36
C LYS A 222 15.64 22.54 -22.21
N VAL A 223 16.14 21.69 -21.32
CA VAL A 223 17.58 21.49 -21.11
C VAL A 223 18.22 20.80 -22.31
N LEU A 224 17.57 19.81 -22.93
CA LEU A 224 18.09 19.15 -24.13
C LEU A 224 18.19 20.10 -25.32
N PHE A 225 17.17 20.93 -25.56
CA PHE A 225 17.25 21.99 -26.56
C PHE A 225 18.41 22.94 -26.27
N LYS A 226 18.61 23.32 -25.00
CA LYS A 226 19.73 24.18 -24.60
C LYS A 226 21.08 23.50 -24.91
N LEU A 227 21.25 22.23 -24.58
CA LEU A 227 22.48 21.48 -24.86
C LEU A 227 22.77 21.36 -26.37
N HIS A 228 21.73 21.18 -27.18
CA HIS A 228 21.82 21.14 -28.64
C HIS A 228 22.24 22.47 -29.29
N GLU A 229 22.25 23.60 -28.56
CA GLU A 229 22.82 24.86 -29.06
C GLU A 229 24.35 24.79 -29.25
N ARG A 230 25.03 23.89 -28.52
CA ARG A 230 26.50 23.85 -28.47
C ARG A 230 27.10 22.47 -28.72
N LEU A 231 26.44 21.41 -28.28
CA LEU A 231 26.95 20.05 -28.39
C LEU A 231 26.43 19.38 -29.67
N SER A 232 27.25 18.53 -30.28
CA SER A 232 26.86 17.77 -31.46
C SER A 232 25.80 16.72 -31.13
N SER A 233 25.05 16.31 -32.15
CA SER A 233 24.03 15.28 -32.00
C SER A 233 24.62 13.95 -31.52
N ASP A 234 25.86 13.61 -31.86
CA ASP A 234 26.49 12.35 -31.43
C ASP A 234 26.72 12.31 -29.92
N ILE A 235 27.15 13.43 -29.31
CA ILE A 235 27.39 13.51 -27.85
C ILE A 235 26.08 13.33 -27.06
N LEU A 236 24.98 13.85 -27.60
CA LEU A 236 23.67 13.84 -26.95
C LEU A 236 22.80 12.64 -27.34
N GLN A 237 23.35 11.67 -28.09
CA GLN A 237 22.59 10.52 -28.58
C GLN A 237 21.94 9.73 -27.45
N ASP A 238 22.69 9.45 -26.38
CA ASP A 238 22.20 8.66 -25.24
C ASP A 238 21.07 9.39 -24.50
N HIS A 239 21.19 10.70 -24.27
CA HIS A 239 20.13 11.49 -23.62
C HIS A 239 18.87 11.53 -24.47
N ARG A 240 18.98 11.68 -25.80
CA ARG A 240 17.83 11.63 -26.70
C ARG A 240 17.16 10.26 -26.67
N GLN A 241 17.93 9.18 -26.73
CA GLN A 241 17.38 7.84 -26.72
C GLN A 241 16.64 7.53 -25.41
N ARG A 242 17.21 7.96 -24.27
CA ARG A 242 16.55 7.84 -22.96
C ARG A 242 15.26 8.65 -22.90
N LEU A 243 15.25 9.89 -23.38
CA LEU A 243 14.03 10.68 -23.44
C LEU A 243 12.96 10.03 -24.33
N ILE A 244 13.33 9.46 -25.47
CA ILE A 244 12.36 8.81 -26.37
C ILE A 244 11.69 7.60 -25.68
N ASP A 245 12.47 6.75 -25.01
CA ASP A 245 11.92 5.63 -24.23
C ASP A 245 11.01 6.14 -23.11
N GLN A 246 11.48 7.09 -22.32
CA GLN A 246 10.72 7.66 -21.21
C GLN A 246 9.45 8.37 -21.68
N PHE A 247 9.48 9.04 -22.84
CA PHE A 247 8.31 9.69 -23.44
C PHE A 247 7.22 8.67 -23.78
N GLN A 248 7.57 7.54 -24.40
CA GLN A 248 6.60 6.49 -24.73
C GLN A 248 5.96 5.91 -23.46
N ARG A 249 6.79 5.63 -22.44
CA ARG A 249 6.32 5.13 -21.14
C ARG A 249 5.46 6.14 -20.40
N LEU A 250 5.82 7.43 -20.43
CA LEU A 250 5.06 8.52 -19.83
C LEU A 250 3.71 8.73 -20.53
N LYS A 251 3.68 8.64 -21.86
CA LYS A 251 2.43 8.71 -22.65
C LYS A 251 1.49 7.55 -22.29
N CYS A 252 2.02 6.33 -22.18
CA CYS A 252 1.25 5.17 -21.72
C CYS A 252 0.73 5.36 -20.29
N PHE A 253 1.58 5.85 -19.38
CA PHE A 253 1.21 6.15 -18.00
C PHE A 253 0.05 7.15 -17.92
N TYR A 254 0.13 8.30 -18.60
CA TYR A 254 -0.94 9.29 -18.58
C TYR A 254 -2.22 8.77 -19.22
N ALA A 255 -2.12 8.02 -20.32
CA ALA A 255 -3.26 7.40 -20.96
C ALA A 255 -3.96 6.41 -20.01
N GLN A 256 -3.21 5.48 -19.40
CA GLN A 256 -3.75 4.53 -18.41
C GLN A 256 -4.39 5.26 -17.23
N SER A 257 -3.72 6.26 -16.66
CA SER A 257 -4.26 7.04 -15.54
C SER A 257 -5.56 7.75 -15.92
N SER A 258 -5.67 8.28 -17.14
CA SER A 258 -6.88 8.98 -17.60
C SER A 258 -8.12 8.09 -17.70
N THR A 259 -7.93 6.78 -17.87
CA THR A 259 -9.05 5.81 -17.88
C THR A 259 -9.61 5.50 -16.50
N LEU A 260 -8.86 5.78 -15.43
CA LEU A 260 -9.25 5.42 -14.07
C LEU A 260 -10.15 6.48 -13.45
N GLN A 261 -11.34 6.06 -13.04
CA GLN A 261 -12.35 6.95 -12.44
C GLN A 261 -11.84 7.69 -11.21
N TYR A 262 -10.94 7.07 -10.43
CA TYR A 262 -10.32 7.65 -9.25
C TYR A 262 -9.68 9.02 -9.51
N PHE A 263 -8.99 9.21 -10.64
CA PHE A 263 -8.26 10.45 -10.90
C PHE A 263 -9.12 11.58 -11.48
N ARG A 264 -10.30 11.25 -12.05
CA ARG A 264 -11.12 12.19 -12.85
C ARG A 264 -11.40 13.52 -12.15
N ASN A 265 -11.64 13.47 -10.84
CA ASN A 265 -11.94 14.66 -10.05
C ASN A 265 -10.76 15.13 -9.19
N LEU A 266 -9.69 14.33 -9.05
CA LEU A 266 -8.54 14.65 -8.19
C LEU A 266 -7.48 15.48 -8.92
N ILE A 267 -7.20 15.13 -10.17
CA ILE A 267 -6.11 15.75 -10.94
C ILE A 267 -6.44 15.80 -12.42
N LYS A 268 -6.21 16.97 -13.04
CA LYS A 268 -6.18 17.11 -14.49
C LYS A 268 -4.86 16.54 -14.99
N ILE A 269 -4.95 15.40 -15.66
CA ILE A 269 -3.82 14.69 -16.22
C ILE A 269 -3.35 15.41 -17.50
N PRO A 270 -2.05 15.71 -17.65
CA PRO A 270 -1.55 16.35 -18.86
C PRO A 270 -1.72 15.48 -20.10
N ILE A 271 -1.96 16.12 -21.24
CA ILE A 271 -1.94 15.47 -22.56
C ILE A 271 -0.57 15.73 -23.19
N LEU A 272 0.13 14.67 -23.55
CA LEU A 272 1.40 14.76 -24.27
C LEU A 272 1.17 14.83 -25.78
N PRO A 273 2.09 15.44 -26.55
CA PRO A 273 2.02 15.48 -28.00
C PRO A 273 2.04 14.07 -28.61
N GLU A 274 1.70 13.96 -29.91
CA GLU A 274 1.72 12.66 -30.58
C GLU A 274 3.14 12.10 -30.68
N ASN A 275 4.08 12.94 -31.11
CA ASN A 275 5.48 12.60 -31.34
C ASN A 275 6.38 13.29 -30.30
N PRO A 276 7.53 12.68 -29.94
CA PRO A 276 8.53 13.35 -29.11
C PRO A 276 9.11 14.56 -29.86
N PRO A 277 9.65 15.58 -29.13
CA PRO A 277 10.25 16.76 -29.75
C PRO A 277 11.44 16.39 -30.66
N ASN A 278 11.54 17.03 -31.82
CA ASN A 278 12.72 16.90 -32.68
C ASN A 278 13.75 17.97 -32.33
N PHE A 279 14.80 17.57 -31.62
CA PHE A 279 15.86 18.49 -31.17
C PHE A 279 16.71 19.10 -32.28
N ASN A 280 16.63 18.58 -33.52
CA ASN A 280 17.32 19.15 -34.66
C ASN A 280 16.55 20.32 -35.30
N LEU A 281 15.26 20.47 -34.98
CA LEU A 281 14.38 21.50 -35.53
C LEU A 281 14.14 22.57 -34.45
N LYS A 282 14.72 23.76 -34.65
CA LYS A 282 14.49 24.89 -33.72
C LYS A 282 13.02 25.31 -33.64
N GLU A 283 12.24 25.03 -34.69
CA GLU A 283 10.80 25.29 -34.75
C GLU A 283 10.00 24.47 -33.72
N ASP A 284 10.45 23.25 -33.40
CA ASP A 284 9.79 22.41 -32.40
C ASP A 284 9.91 23.00 -30.99
N LEU A 285 10.99 23.74 -30.70
CA LEU A 285 11.12 24.47 -29.44
C LEU A 285 10.15 25.66 -29.38
N THR A 286 9.93 26.35 -30.49
CA THR A 286 9.00 27.49 -30.54
C THR A 286 7.54 27.06 -30.42
N ASN A 287 7.22 25.86 -30.92
CA ASN A 287 5.88 25.27 -30.84
C ASN A 287 5.67 24.43 -29.57
N TYR A 288 6.70 24.25 -28.74
CA TYR A 288 6.62 23.40 -27.56
C TYR A 288 5.69 23.99 -26.50
N GLN A 289 4.71 23.19 -26.07
CA GLN A 289 3.79 23.52 -24.99
C GLN A 289 4.12 22.73 -23.72
N THR A 290 4.33 23.43 -22.61
CA THR A 290 4.55 22.83 -21.30
C THR A 290 3.33 21.99 -20.88
N PRO A 291 3.48 20.68 -20.61
CA PRO A 291 2.39 19.89 -20.05
C PRO A 291 2.14 20.30 -18.59
N VAL A 292 0.93 20.75 -18.29
CA VAL A 292 0.56 21.21 -16.94
C VAL A 292 -0.36 20.19 -16.26
N ALA A 293 0.08 19.66 -15.12
CA ALA A 293 -0.76 18.87 -14.22
C ALA A 293 -1.39 19.79 -13.16
N ILE A 294 -2.71 19.78 -13.02
CA ILE A 294 -3.44 20.65 -12.07
C ILE A 294 -4.24 19.77 -11.11
N VAL A 295 -3.98 19.89 -9.81
CA VAL A 295 -4.79 19.24 -8.76
C VAL A 295 -6.04 20.07 -8.51
N ASN A 296 -7.20 19.42 -8.43
CA ASN A 296 -8.46 20.09 -8.15
C ASN A 296 -8.63 20.22 -6.63
N THR A 297 -8.43 21.43 -6.09
CA THR A 297 -8.51 21.69 -4.65
C THR A 297 -9.92 21.51 -4.07
N SER A 298 -10.97 21.49 -4.91
CA SER A 298 -12.36 21.22 -4.49
C SER A 298 -12.65 19.73 -4.23
N ALA A 299 -11.74 18.82 -4.59
CA ALA A 299 -11.90 17.38 -4.32
C ALA A 299 -11.39 16.96 -2.94
N SER A 300 -10.68 17.85 -2.25
CA SER A 300 -10.29 17.70 -0.83
C SER A 300 -11.54 17.57 0.06
N ASP A 301 -12.59 18.34 -0.24
CA ASP A 301 -13.87 18.30 0.47
C ASP A 301 -14.69 17.05 0.10
N SER A 302 -14.50 16.48 -1.10
CA SER A 302 -15.09 15.19 -1.48
C SER A 302 -14.53 14.02 -0.66
N SER A 303 -13.28 14.15 -0.17
CA SER A 303 -12.68 13.15 0.72
C SER A 303 -13.30 13.23 2.12
N GLN A 304 -13.62 14.43 2.60
CA GLN A 304 -14.37 14.61 3.86
C GLN A 304 -15.83 14.13 3.74
N MET A 305 -16.51 14.37 2.60
CA MET A 305 -17.86 13.84 2.39
C MET A 305 -17.91 12.31 2.27
N MET A 306 -16.79 11.66 1.89
CA MET A 306 -16.69 10.20 1.91
C MET A 306 -16.30 9.66 3.29
N GLU A 307 -15.66 10.47 4.13
CA GLU A 307 -15.36 10.16 5.54
C GLU A 307 -16.62 10.31 6.43
N ASP A 308 -17.50 11.26 6.13
CA ASP A 308 -18.83 11.41 6.77
C ASP A 308 -19.84 10.32 6.33
N LEU A 309 -19.58 9.60 5.25
CA LEU A 309 -20.34 8.40 4.86
C LEU A 309 -19.83 7.12 5.54
N LEU A 310 -18.76 7.19 6.33
CA LEU A 310 -18.18 6.07 7.09
C LEU A 310 -18.64 6.05 8.56
N ILE A 311 -19.81 6.61 8.85
CA ILE A 311 -20.50 6.39 10.13
C ILE A 311 -21.47 5.21 9.97
N ASP A 312 -20.95 4.05 10.38
CA ASP A 312 -21.61 2.83 10.85
C ASP A 312 -22.55 2.07 9.90
N ILE A 313 -21.97 1.11 9.16
CA ILE A 313 -22.68 -0.11 8.75
C ILE A 313 -21.80 -1.32 9.08
N SER A 314 -22.02 -1.86 10.26
CA SER A 314 -21.92 -3.30 10.49
C SER A 314 -23.21 -3.93 9.95
N ASP A 315 -23.04 -4.96 9.12
CA ASP A 315 -24.01 -5.91 8.57
C ASP A 315 -24.87 -5.56 7.33
N ASP A 316 -24.66 -6.44 6.35
CA ASP A 316 -25.49 -6.88 5.21
C ASP A 316 -25.80 -5.93 4.04
N THR A 317 -24.91 -6.06 3.05
CA THR A 317 -25.14 -6.12 1.60
C THR A 317 -26.59 -6.07 1.11
N LYS A 318 -26.98 -4.97 0.45
CA LYS A 318 -27.78 -4.97 -0.79
C LYS A 318 -27.37 -3.81 -1.70
N SER A 319 -26.84 -4.17 -2.87
CA SER A 319 -26.68 -3.29 -4.03
C SER A 319 -28.04 -3.02 -4.69
N THR A 320 -28.29 -1.78 -5.11
CA THR A 320 -29.32 -1.47 -6.12
C THR A 320 -28.64 -0.83 -7.33
N GLN A 321 -28.84 -1.47 -8.47
CA GLN A 321 -28.32 -1.14 -9.80
C GLN A 321 -29.10 0.00 -10.47
N ARG A 322 -28.55 0.51 -11.59
CA ARG A 322 -29.37 0.97 -12.72
C ARG A 322 -28.89 0.36 -14.06
N VAL A 323 -29.68 -0.63 -14.55
CA VAL A 323 -30.30 -0.83 -15.90
C VAL A 323 -29.35 -0.94 -17.12
N ALA A 324 -29.38 -1.98 -17.97
CA ALA A 324 -30.47 -2.48 -18.85
C ALA A 324 -30.17 -3.90 -19.47
N PRO A 325 -30.99 -4.50 -20.38
CA PRO A 325 -31.92 -5.61 -20.10
C PRO A 325 -31.72 -6.89 -20.96
N THR A 326 -31.92 -8.09 -20.39
CA THR A 326 -32.31 -9.30 -21.17
C THR A 326 -32.83 -10.46 -20.30
N ASP A 327 -33.99 -11.00 -20.74
CA ASP A 327 -34.56 -12.36 -20.59
C ASP A 327 -35.17 -12.87 -19.24
N ASN A 328 -36.51 -12.81 -19.19
CA ASN A 328 -37.46 -13.07 -18.08
C ASN A 328 -37.96 -14.54 -17.94
N LEU A 329 -37.11 -15.57 -17.87
CA LEU A 329 -37.61 -16.94 -17.63
C LEU A 329 -36.92 -17.71 -16.49
N LEU A 330 -35.84 -17.18 -15.92
CA LEU A 330 -35.09 -17.81 -14.82
C LEU A 330 -35.32 -17.13 -13.45
N GLU A 331 -35.90 -15.93 -13.41
CA GLU A 331 -36.08 -15.18 -12.16
C GLU A 331 -37.24 -15.72 -11.30
N ASP A 332 -38.33 -16.21 -11.89
CA ASP A 332 -39.51 -16.66 -11.15
C ASP A 332 -39.25 -17.90 -10.27
N GLU A 333 -38.43 -18.85 -10.75
CA GLU A 333 -38.08 -20.05 -10.00
C GLU A 333 -37.16 -19.71 -8.81
N THR A 334 -36.31 -18.69 -8.95
CA THR A 334 -35.42 -18.23 -7.86
C THR A 334 -36.16 -17.40 -6.80
N LEU A 335 -37.21 -16.66 -7.18
CA LEU A 335 -38.02 -15.87 -6.26
C LEU A 335 -38.96 -16.76 -5.42
N PHE A 336 -39.49 -17.83 -6.01
CA PHE A 336 -40.30 -18.81 -5.28
C PHE A 336 -39.47 -19.56 -4.23
N ASN A 337 -38.28 -20.05 -4.62
CA ASN A 337 -37.38 -20.75 -3.70
C ASN A 337 -36.91 -19.84 -2.54
N ARG A 338 -36.60 -18.57 -2.83
CA ARG A 338 -36.24 -17.60 -1.78
C ARG A 338 -37.40 -17.29 -0.81
N SER A 339 -38.63 -17.26 -1.30
CA SER A 339 -39.79 -17.01 -0.43
C SER A 339 -40.03 -18.19 0.52
N GLN A 340 -39.80 -19.42 0.04
CA GLN A 340 -39.88 -20.62 0.87
C GLN A 340 -38.78 -20.64 1.94
N ASP A 341 -37.53 -20.32 1.57
CA ASP A 341 -36.41 -20.26 2.52
C ASP A 341 -36.61 -19.21 3.63
N ILE A 342 -37.21 -18.06 3.29
CA ILE A 342 -37.53 -17.00 4.27
C ILE A 342 -38.60 -17.49 5.24
N SER A 343 -39.67 -18.13 4.74
CA SER A 343 -40.74 -18.69 5.59
C SER A 343 -40.21 -19.76 6.56
N ASP A 344 -39.29 -20.60 6.09
CA ASP A 344 -38.69 -21.66 6.91
C ASP A 344 -37.75 -21.08 7.99
N LEU A 345 -37.04 -19.99 7.68
CA LEU A 345 -36.22 -19.26 8.64
C LEU A 345 -37.08 -18.56 9.70
N GLU A 346 -38.19 -17.92 9.30
CA GLU A 346 -39.12 -17.27 10.22
C GLU A 346 -39.73 -18.27 11.23
N GLN A 347 -40.10 -19.48 10.77
CA GLN A 347 -40.58 -20.53 11.67
C GLN A 347 -39.51 -20.98 12.68
N LYS A 348 -38.24 -21.12 12.25
CA LYS A 348 -37.15 -21.49 13.16
C LYS A 348 -36.89 -20.42 14.20
N VAL A 349 -36.93 -19.14 13.82
CA VAL A 349 -36.79 -18.02 14.77
C VAL A 349 -37.89 -18.08 15.82
N LEU A 350 -39.14 -18.28 15.40
CA LEU A 350 -40.28 -18.39 16.32
C LEU A 350 -40.13 -19.57 17.30
N GLN A 351 -39.60 -20.70 16.81
CA GLN A 351 -39.33 -21.87 17.64
C GLN A 351 -38.22 -21.63 18.66
N TYR A 352 -37.13 -20.96 18.26
CA TYR A 352 -36.04 -20.61 19.17
C TYR A 352 -36.50 -19.61 20.25
N ASP A 353 -37.33 -18.64 19.89
CA ASP A 353 -37.90 -17.69 20.86
C ASP A 353 -38.81 -18.39 21.88
N ALA A 354 -39.59 -19.39 21.46
CA ALA A 354 -40.39 -20.20 22.37
C ALA A 354 -39.51 -21.01 23.34
N MET A 355 -38.45 -21.65 22.85
CA MET A 355 -37.49 -22.37 23.70
C MET A 355 -36.76 -21.44 24.68
N LEU A 356 -36.38 -20.24 24.26
CA LEU A 356 -35.75 -19.26 25.14
C LEU A 356 -36.69 -18.79 26.26
N LYS A 357 -37.98 -18.61 25.96
CA LYS A 357 -38.99 -18.29 26.99
C LYS A 357 -39.16 -19.42 27.99
N GLN A 358 -39.21 -20.67 27.51
CA GLN A 358 -39.30 -21.84 28.39
C GLN A 358 -38.08 -21.95 29.31
N ASN A 359 -36.87 -21.87 28.75
CA ASN A 359 -35.63 -21.95 29.53
C ASN A 359 -35.52 -20.84 30.58
N ARG A 360 -36.02 -19.62 30.27
CA ARG A 360 -36.09 -18.53 31.26
C ARG A 360 -37.05 -18.87 32.39
N SER A 361 -38.24 -19.41 32.10
CA SER A 361 -39.19 -19.85 33.12
C SER A 361 -38.60 -20.93 34.03
N GLU A 362 -37.94 -21.93 33.45
CA GLU A 362 -37.28 -23.00 34.23
C GLU A 362 -36.15 -22.45 35.11
N THR A 363 -35.40 -21.47 34.59
CA THR A 363 -34.35 -20.79 35.36
C THR A 363 -34.94 -20.01 36.53
N ASP A 364 -36.07 -19.33 36.34
CA ASP A 364 -36.74 -18.58 37.40
C ASP A 364 -37.32 -19.50 38.50
N ASP A 365 -37.88 -20.65 38.11
CA ASP A 365 -38.39 -21.65 39.05
C ASP A 365 -37.27 -22.33 39.86
N LEU A 366 -36.13 -22.60 39.22
CA LEU A 366 -34.93 -23.08 39.91
C LEU A 366 -34.41 -22.05 40.91
N HIS A 367 -34.36 -20.77 40.56
CA HIS A 367 -33.96 -19.71 41.49
C HIS A 367 -34.90 -19.60 42.69
N ARG A 368 -36.23 -19.74 42.49
CA ARG A 368 -37.18 -19.78 43.61
C ARG A 368 -36.97 -21.00 44.50
N THR A 369 -36.72 -22.16 43.90
CA THR A 369 -36.49 -23.41 44.65
C THR A 369 -35.22 -23.32 45.49
N ILE A 370 -34.15 -22.73 44.95
CA ILE A 370 -32.91 -22.47 45.69
C ILE A 370 -33.18 -21.51 46.85
N ALA A 371 -33.91 -20.41 46.62
CA ALA A 371 -34.22 -19.45 47.68
C ALA A 371 -35.05 -20.07 48.83
N ILE A 372 -35.98 -20.98 48.52
CA ILE A 372 -36.76 -21.72 49.53
C ILE A 372 -35.85 -22.67 50.32
N LYS A 373 -35.01 -23.45 49.63
CA LYS A 373 -34.04 -24.37 50.25
C LYS A 373 -33.06 -23.64 51.16
N ASP A 374 -32.58 -22.47 50.73
CA ASP A 374 -31.68 -21.64 51.54
C ASP A 374 -32.40 -21.12 52.79
N ALA A 375 -33.68 -20.73 52.69
CA ALA A 375 -34.47 -20.32 53.84
C ALA A 375 -34.75 -21.47 54.82
N GLU A 376 -35.03 -22.68 54.33
CA GLU A 376 -35.19 -23.89 55.15
C GLU A 376 -33.88 -24.24 55.88
N LEU A 377 -32.74 -24.18 55.19
CA LEU A 377 -31.42 -24.42 55.79
C LEU A 377 -31.05 -23.40 56.87
N ILE A 378 -31.49 -22.14 56.72
CA ILE A 378 -31.29 -21.10 57.75
C ILE A 378 -32.21 -21.35 58.96
N ALA A 379 -33.41 -21.88 58.74
CA ALA A 379 -34.35 -22.21 59.81
C ALA A 379 -33.94 -23.46 60.61
N GLU A 380 -33.31 -24.46 59.99
CA GLU A 380 -32.77 -25.65 60.68
C GLU A 380 -31.49 -25.36 61.50
N ARG A 381 -30.86 -24.20 61.29
CA ARG A 381 -29.60 -23.82 61.93
C ARG A 381 -29.78 -22.94 63.18
N ASN A 382 -31.01 -22.51 63.46
CA ASN A 382 -31.44 -21.78 64.66
C ASN A 382 -32.34 -22.67 65.51
#